data_AF-A0A8C3T1Z8-F1
#
_entry.id   AF-A0A8C3T1Z8-F1
#
_cell.length_a   1.000
_cell.length_b   1.000
_cell.length_c   1.000
_cell.angle_alpha   90.00
_cell.angle_beta   90.00
_cell.angle_gamma   90.00
#
_symmetry.space_group_name_H-M   'P 1'
#
loop_
_entity.id
_entity.type
_entity.pdbx_description
1 polymer ?
#
loop_
_entity_poly.entity_id
_entity_poly.type
_entity_poly.pdbx_seq_one_letter_code
_entity_poly.pdbx_strand_id
1 'polypeptide(L)'
;MGQRRAKNPPPFHKLIQKIRKKEKRLLEVNAVVQPKKAGSHTVLKKMKKAPSVAAALKNLTQKVAMMKAQGHPVPSSRGKSSRRDDSRQKGFCYNCGRDGHYALDCQNKTDHARVSQKLQQTIKKLQGNTNRAWERSNPRP
;
A
#
# COMPACT_ATOMS: atom_id res chain seq x y z
N MET A 1 -18.99 32.28 -6.71
CA MET A 1 -20.11 31.35 -6.42
C MET A 1 -19.68 30.33 -5.36
N GLY A 2 -19.71 30.72 -4.07
CA GLY A 2 -19.33 29.83 -2.97
C GLY A 2 -20.45 28.85 -2.65
N GLN A 3 -20.18 27.54 -2.70
CA GLN A 3 -21.17 26.52 -2.33
C GLN A 3 -21.51 26.68 -0.84
N ARG A 4 -22.75 27.11 -0.56
CA ARG A 4 -23.27 27.24 0.81
C ARG A 4 -23.25 25.85 1.46
N ARG A 5 -22.39 25.67 2.47
CA ARG A 5 -22.37 24.43 3.26
C ARG A 5 -23.70 24.32 4.01
N ALA A 6 -24.37 23.19 3.87
CA ALA A 6 -25.63 22.93 4.58
C ALA A 6 -25.39 23.00 6.09
N LYS A 7 -26.21 23.79 6.81
CA LYS A 7 -26.11 24.02 8.25
C LYS A 7 -26.25 22.74 9.10
N ASN A 8 -26.80 21.68 8.51
CA ASN A 8 -26.90 20.36 9.14
C ASN A 8 -26.59 19.28 8.09
N PRO A 9 -25.31 18.88 7.92
CA PRO A 9 -24.95 17.86 6.94
C PRO A 9 -25.58 16.53 7.33
N PRO A 10 -26.15 15.78 6.37
CA PRO A 10 -26.77 14.49 6.67
C PRO A 10 -25.75 13.55 7.33
N PRO A 11 -26.17 12.75 8.33
CA PRO A 11 -25.28 11.82 9.02
C PRO A 11 -24.55 10.95 7.99
N PHE A 12 -23.26 10.69 8.25
CA PHE A 12 -22.34 10.03 7.31
C PHE A 12 -22.95 8.78 6.64
N HIS A 13 -23.70 7.98 7.40
CA HIS A 13 -24.42 6.82 6.92
C HIS A 13 -25.40 7.11 5.75
N LYS A 14 -26.15 8.22 5.79
CA LYS A 14 -27.04 8.62 4.69
C LYS A 14 -26.27 8.99 3.42
N LEU A 15 -25.06 9.54 3.54
CA LEU A 15 -24.21 9.84 2.39
C LEU A 15 -23.70 8.53 1.76
N ILE A 16 -23.25 7.58 2.57
CA ILE A 16 -22.82 6.25 2.10
C ILE A 16 -23.96 5.51 1.38
N GLN A 17 -25.18 5.56 1.92
CA GLN A 17 -26.36 4.99 1.24
C GLN A 17 -26.63 5.64 -0.12
N LYS A 18 -26.51 6.98 -0.22
CA LYS A 18 -26.68 7.71 -1.48
C LYS A 18 -25.61 7.34 -2.51
N ILE A 19 -24.36 7.17 -2.09
CA ILE A 19 -23.26 6.76 -2.96
C ILE A 19 -23.54 5.35 -3.51
N ARG A 20 -23.82 4.37 -2.64
CA ARG A 20 -24.13 3.00 -3.05
C ARG A 20 -25.33 2.91 -4.00
N LYS A 21 -26.39 3.69 -3.74
CA LYS A 21 -27.58 3.76 -4.61
C LYS A 21 -27.26 4.37 -5.97
N LYS A 22 -26.39 5.40 -6.01
CA LYS A 22 -25.94 6.04 -7.25
C LYS A 22 -25.07 5.09 -8.08
N GLU A 23 -24.16 4.35 -7.46
CA GLU A 23 -23.33 3.33 -8.12
C GLU A 23 -24.19 2.21 -8.73
N LYS A 24 -25.17 1.70 -7.98
CA LYS A 24 -26.11 0.68 -8.49
C LYS A 24 -26.85 1.15 -9.74
N ARG A 25 -27.33 2.40 -9.73
CA ARG A 25 -28.03 3.00 -10.88
C ARG A 25 -27.11 3.17 -12.10
N LEU A 26 -25.84 3.52 -11.89
CA LEU A 26 -24.86 3.62 -12.98
C LEU A 26 -24.52 2.24 -13.59
N LEU A 27 -24.44 1.19 -12.76
CA LEU A 27 -24.27 -0.18 -13.24
C LEU A 27 -25.47 -0.65 -14.06
N GLU A 28 -26.69 -0.27 -13.66
CA GLU A 28 -27.92 -0.61 -14.37
C GLU A 28 -28.04 0.12 -15.72
N VAL A 29 -27.66 1.40 -15.79
CA VAL A 29 -27.59 2.16 -17.06
C VAL A 29 -26.52 1.58 -17.99
N ASN A 30 -25.37 1.15 -17.47
CA ASN A 30 -24.33 0.48 -18.25
C ASN A 30 -24.74 -0.92 -18.75
N ALA A 31 -25.70 -1.58 -18.10
CA ALA A 31 -26.23 -2.87 -18.56
C ALA A 31 -27.22 -2.72 -19.75
N VAL A 32 -27.89 -1.58 -19.87
CA VAL A 32 -28.82 -1.28 -20.98
C VAL A 32 -28.08 -0.87 -22.27
N VAL A 33 -26.83 -0.41 -22.17
CA VAL A 33 -26.01 0.05 -23.31
C VAL A 33 -25.16 -1.07 -23.93
N GLN A 34 -25.32 -2.33 -23.54
CA GLN A 34 -24.68 -3.47 -24.22
C GLN A 34 -25.56 -3.94 -25.40
N PRO A 35 -25.19 -3.69 -26.67
CA PRO A 35 -25.95 -4.22 -27.80
C PRO A 35 -25.74 -5.73 -27.88
N LYS A 36 -26.86 -6.46 -27.87
CA LYS A 36 -26.90 -7.90 -28.13
C LYS A 36 -26.54 -8.12 -29.60
N LYS A 37 -25.33 -8.59 -29.89
CA LYS A 37 -25.00 -9.12 -31.22
C LYS A 37 -25.06 -10.65 -31.17
N ALA A 38 -26.22 -11.17 -31.54
CA ALA A 38 -26.35 -12.50 -32.12
C ALA A 38 -25.85 -12.42 -33.56
N GLY A 39 -24.98 -13.35 -33.96
CA GLY A 39 -24.42 -13.42 -35.30
C GLY A 39 -23.50 -14.62 -35.43
N SER A 40 -24.05 -15.70 -35.97
CA SER A 40 -23.37 -16.94 -36.33
C SER A 40 -22.23 -16.67 -37.31
N HIS A 41 -21.01 -17.10 -36.97
CA HIS A 41 -20.00 -17.47 -37.95
C HIS A 41 -19.30 -18.74 -37.48
N THR A 42 -19.55 -19.82 -38.20
CA THR A 42 -18.78 -21.06 -38.20
C THR A 42 -17.35 -20.77 -38.67
N VAL A 43 -16.44 -20.51 -37.75
CA VAL A 43 -15.00 -20.67 -38.02
C VAL A 43 -14.35 -21.33 -36.81
N LEU A 44 -14.19 -22.65 -36.88
CA LEU A 44 -13.28 -23.40 -36.02
C LEU A 44 -11.86 -22.86 -36.24
N LYS A 45 -11.37 -21.98 -35.37
CA LYS A 45 -9.93 -21.75 -35.20
C LYS A 45 -9.58 -21.86 -33.73
N LYS A 46 -9.06 -23.05 -33.39
CA LYS A 46 -8.33 -23.46 -32.18
C LYS A 46 -7.79 -22.27 -31.38
N MET A 47 -8.56 -21.80 -30.40
CA MET A 47 -7.98 -21.07 -29.27
C MET A 47 -7.36 -22.12 -28.36
N LYS A 48 -6.05 -22.32 -28.48
CA LYS A 48 -5.27 -23.09 -27.52
C LYS A 48 -5.59 -22.53 -26.14
N LYS A 49 -6.13 -23.39 -25.26
CA LYS A 49 -6.50 -23.12 -23.88
C LYS A 49 -5.50 -22.13 -23.28
N ALA A 50 -5.96 -20.91 -22.97
CA ALA A 50 -5.19 -20.03 -22.10
C ALA A 50 -4.81 -20.85 -20.87
N PRO A 51 -3.55 -20.80 -20.38
CA PRO A 51 -3.16 -21.57 -19.22
C PRO A 51 -4.11 -21.20 -18.11
N SER A 52 -4.95 -22.16 -17.72
CA SER A 52 -5.88 -22.01 -16.62
C SER A 52 -5.11 -21.46 -15.42
N VAL A 53 -5.78 -20.70 -14.55
CA VAL A 53 -5.20 -20.30 -13.26
C VAL A 53 -4.52 -21.49 -12.56
N ALA A 54 -5.03 -22.71 -12.77
CA ALA A 54 -4.39 -23.96 -12.34
C ALA A 54 -2.97 -24.19 -12.92
N ALA A 55 -2.73 -23.91 -14.21
CA ALA A 55 -1.41 -24.01 -14.83
C ALA A 55 -0.45 -22.93 -14.31
N ALA A 56 -0.94 -21.71 -14.07
CA ALA A 56 -0.15 -20.66 -13.43
C ALA A 56 0.24 -21.03 -11.99
N LEU A 57 -0.71 -21.58 -11.22
CA LEU A 57 -0.46 -22.06 -9.85
C LEU A 57 0.54 -23.22 -9.82
N LYS A 58 0.47 -24.16 -10.76
CA LYS A 58 1.45 -25.26 -10.87
C LYS A 58 2.88 -24.75 -11.12
N ASN A 59 3.04 -23.80 -12.04
CA ASN A 59 4.34 -23.19 -12.32
C ASN A 59 4.89 -22.44 -11.09
N LEU A 60 4.03 -21.73 -10.36
CA LEU A 60 4.42 -21.03 -9.15
C LEU A 60 4.87 -22.01 -8.05
N THR A 61 4.12 -23.10 -7.83
CA THR A 61 4.48 -24.15 -6.86
C THR A 61 5.84 -24.77 -7.20
N GLN A 62 6.08 -25.07 -8.48
CA GLN A 62 7.36 -25.61 -8.93
C GLN A 62 8.51 -24.63 -8.69
N LYS A 63 8.31 -23.33 -8.98
CA LYS A 63 9.30 -22.28 -8.73
C LYS A 63 9.63 -22.13 -7.24
N VAL A 64 8.62 -22.19 -6.36
CA VAL A 64 8.81 -22.16 -4.90
C VAL A 64 9.56 -23.41 -4.42
N ALA A 65 9.28 -24.59 -4.98
CA ALA A 65 10.03 -25.82 -4.67
C ALA A 65 11.51 -25.70 -5.07
N MET A 66 11.81 -25.12 -6.23
CA MET A 66 13.19 -24.87 -6.67
C MET A 66 13.91 -23.85 -5.77
N MET A 67 13.23 -22.79 -5.33
CA MET A 67 13.80 -21.81 -4.38
C MET A 67 14.10 -22.45 -3.01
N LYS A 68 13.29 -23.41 -2.57
CA LYS A 68 13.54 -24.19 -1.33
C LYS A 68 14.72 -25.15 -1.47
N ALA A 69 14.88 -25.79 -2.63
CA ALA A 69 15.96 -26.75 -2.89
C ALA A 69 17.34 -26.07 -3.00
N GLN A 70 17.40 -24.81 -3.43
CA GLN A 70 18.64 -24.04 -3.55
C GLN A 70 19.23 -23.56 -2.21
N GLY A 71 18.73 -24.05 -1.06
CA GLY A 71 19.40 -23.89 0.24
C GLY A 71 19.56 -22.45 0.75
N HIS A 72 18.80 -21.49 0.21
CA HIS A 72 18.84 -20.13 0.71
C HIS A 72 18.26 -20.10 2.13
N PRO A 73 19.03 -19.69 3.15
CA PRO A 73 18.49 -19.58 4.49
C PRO A 73 17.38 -18.53 4.43
N VAL A 74 16.13 -18.98 4.65
CA VAL A 74 15.05 -18.07 5.05
C VAL A 74 15.57 -17.29 6.25
N PRO A 75 15.61 -15.95 6.21
CA PRO A 75 16.08 -15.19 7.35
C PRO A 75 15.14 -15.51 8.51
N SER A 76 15.66 -16.31 9.45
CA SER A 76 14.98 -16.60 10.69
C SER A 76 14.77 -15.26 11.38
N SER A 77 13.53 -14.85 11.53
CA SER A 77 13.14 -13.62 12.24
C SER A 77 13.54 -13.62 13.72
N ARG A 78 14.23 -14.65 14.21
CA ARG A 78 15.04 -14.58 15.42
C ARG A 78 16.29 -13.75 15.13
N GLY A 79 16.10 -12.44 15.10
CA GLY A 79 17.17 -11.46 15.09
C GLY A 79 18.16 -11.78 16.19
N LYS A 80 19.37 -12.18 15.79
CA LYS A 80 20.50 -12.19 16.70
C LYS A 80 20.74 -10.73 17.07
N SER A 81 20.55 -10.40 18.35
CA SER A 81 20.95 -9.13 18.93
C SER A 81 22.49 -9.06 18.94
N SER A 82 23.09 -8.96 17.75
CA SER A 82 24.40 -8.33 17.66
C SER A 82 24.18 -6.95 18.23
N ARG A 83 24.86 -6.64 19.34
CA ARG A 83 24.95 -5.32 19.98
C ARG A 83 25.58 -4.32 19.00
N ARG A 84 24.89 -4.06 17.90
CA ARG A 84 25.15 -2.97 16.98
C ARG A 84 24.55 -1.75 17.66
N ASP A 85 25.39 -1.11 18.47
CA ASP A 85 25.37 0.34 18.59
C ASP A 85 23.99 0.92 18.93
N ASP A 86 23.52 0.57 20.13
CA ASP A 86 22.32 1.09 20.79
C ASP A 86 22.36 2.64 20.98
N SER A 87 23.50 3.25 20.70
CA SER A 87 23.75 4.68 20.74
C SER A 87 23.25 5.46 19.51
N ARG A 88 22.86 4.81 18.41
CA ARG A 88 22.45 5.50 17.16
C ARG A 88 20.95 5.54 16.86
N GLN A 89 20.09 4.92 17.67
CA GLN A 89 18.65 4.81 17.35
C GLN A 89 17.70 5.05 18.52
N LYS A 90 18.08 5.79 19.56
CA LYS A 90 17.06 6.38 20.43
C LYS A 90 16.28 7.39 19.59
N GLY A 91 15.05 7.02 19.20
CA GLY A 91 14.17 7.85 18.39
C GLY A 91 13.89 9.20 19.07
N PHE A 92 13.22 10.10 18.35
CA PHE A 92 12.77 11.35 18.95
C PHE A 92 11.45 11.15 19.70
N CYS A 93 11.26 11.91 20.77
CA CYS A 93 10.07 11.86 21.61
C CYS A 93 8.85 12.39 20.86
N TYR A 94 7.79 11.59 20.78
CA TYR A 94 6.52 11.98 20.14
C TYR A 94 5.67 12.94 20.98
N ASN A 95 6.06 13.22 22.23
CA ASN A 95 5.40 14.21 23.09
C ASN A 95 6.03 15.61 22.96
N CYS A 96 7.37 15.72 23.06
CA CYS A 96 8.06 17.02 23.07
C CYS A 96 9.03 17.24 21.90
N GLY A 97 9.22 16.27 21.00
CA GLY A 97 10.08 16.41 19.82
C GLY A 97 11.59 16.49 20.10
N ARG A 98 12.05 16.14 21.31
CA ARG A 98 13.48 16.04 21.68
C ARG A 98 13.99 14.62 21.47
N ASP A 99 15.27 14.48 21.17
CA ASP A 99 15.92 13.18 21.01
C ASP A 99 16.32 12.58 22.38
N GLY A 100 16.57 11.27 22.43
CA GLY A 100 17.11 10.59 23.62
C GLY A 100 16.08 9.92 24.55
N HIS A 101 14.79 10.11 24.32
CA HIS A 101 13.72 9.45 25.08
C HIS A 101 12.45 9.28 24.24
N TYR A 102 11.56 8.38 24.67
CA TYR A 102 10.24 8.20 24.06
C TYR A 102 9.17 8.93 24.87
N ALA A 103 7.95 9.00 24.33
CA ALA A 103 6.83 9.68 24.99
C ALA A 103 6.54 9.14 26.40
N LEU A 104 6.81 7.85 26.65
CA LEU A 104 6.65 7.19 27.94
C LEU A 104 7.56 7.77 29.03
N ASP A 105 8.79 8.15 28.68
CA ASP A 105 9.79 8.70 29.61
C ASP A 105 9.82 10.25 29.58
N CYS A 106 8.82 10.88 28.96
CA CYS A 106 8.85 12.32 28.72
C CYS A 106 8.41 13.12 29.95
N GLN A 107 9.33 13.89 30.51
CA GLN A 107 9.06 14.82 31.62
C GLN A 107 8.70 16.25 31.14
N ASN A 108 8.73 16.49 29.83
CA ASN A 108 8.43 17.80 29.24
C ASN A 108 6.96 17.95 28.89
N LYS A 109 6.51 19.21 28.76
CA LYS A 109 5.19 19.54 28.21
C LYS A 109 5.10 19.14 26.74
N THR A 110 3.88 18.88 26.28
CA THR A 110 3.59 18.52 24.89
C THR A 110 3.89 19.68 23.95
N ASP A 111 4.64 19.41 22.88
CA ASP A 111 5.00 20.38 21.83
C ASP A 111 4.75 19.77 20.45
N HIS A 112 3.52 19.94 19.98
CA HIS A 112 3.07 19.38 18.70
C HIS A 112 3.75 20.02 17.49
N ALA A 113 4.16 21.30 17.59
CA ALA A 113 4.80 22.01 16.48
C ALA A 113 6.17 21.40 16.19
N ARG A 114 6.97 21.19 17.24
CA ARG A 114 8.29 20.57 17.13
C ARG A 114 8.21 19.11 16.69
N VAL A 115 7.27 18.35 17.22
CA VAL A 115 7.04 16.95 16.81
C VAL A 115 6.69 16.86 15.33
N SER A 116 5.80 17.73 14.84
CA SER A 116 5.38 17.76 13.44
C SER A 116 6.55 18.11 12.52
N GLN A 117 7.36 19.10 12.88
CA GLN A 117 8.55 19.48 12.13
C GLN A 117 9.57 18.34 12.05
N LYS A 118 9.83 17.68 13.19
CA LYS A 118 10.77 16.55 13.24
C LYS A 118 10.29 15.36 12.41
N LEU A 119 8.99 15.05 12.45
CA LEU A 119 8.39 14.00 11.64
C LEU A 119 8.56 14.29 10.14
N GLN A 120 8.25 15.51 9.69
CA GLN A 120 8.45 15.92 8.30
C GLN A 120 9.93 15.77 7.87
N GLN A 121 10.88 16.14 8.73
CA GLN A 121 12.31 15.95 8.47
C GLN A 121 12.69 14.48 8.33
N THR A 122 12.15 13.59 9.19
CA THR A 122 12.41 12.15 9.08
C THR A 122 11.86 11.56 7.79
N ILE A 123 10.65 11.94 7.39
CA ILE A 123 10.05 11.49 6.12
C ILE A 123 10.88 11.96 4.92
N LYS A 124 11.31 13.23 4.91
CA LYS A 124 12.17 13.78 3.84
C LYS A 124 13.50 13.04 3.72
N LYS A 125 14.12 12.67 4.85
CA LYS A 125 15.37 11.88 4.86
C LYS A 125 15.16 10.47 4.32
N LEU A 126 14.03 9.83 4.66
CA LEU A 126 13.69 8.51 4.15
C LEU A 126 13.49 8.52 2.63
N GLN A 127 12.79 9.53 2.09
CA GLN A 127 12.63 9.70 0.66
C GLN A 127 13.97 9.82 -0.09
N GLY A 128 14.94 10.55 0.47
CA GLY A 128 16.29 10.65 -0.11
C GLY A 128 17.08 9.33 -0.09
N ASN A 129 16.87 8.49 0.91
CA ASN A 129 17.51 7.17 1.01
C ASN A 129 16.88 6.16 0.04
N THR A 130 15.54 6.15 -0.08
CA THR A 130 14.83 5.25 -1.00
C THR A 130 15.11 5.58 -2.46
N ASN A 131 15.21 6.86 -2.81
CA ASN A 131 15.54 7.28 -4.19
C ASN A 131 16.95 6.83 -4.59
N ARG A 132 17.95 6.99 -3.71
CA ARG A 132 19.32 6.51 -3.97
C ARG A 132 19.43 4.99 -4.08
N ALA A 133 18.67 4.25 -3.26
CA ALA A 133 18.65 2.79 -3.34
C ALA A 133 18.00 2.31 -4.64
N TRP A 134 16.93 2.99 -5.09
CA TRP A 134 16.27 2.70 -6.36
C TRP A 134 17.14 3.06 -7.57
N GLU A 135 17.77 4.24 -7.58
CA GLU A 135 18.72 4.65 -8.63
C GLU A 135 19.93 3.72 -8.76
N ARG A 136 20.46 3.21 -7.64
CA ARG A 136 21.57 2.24 -7.67
C ARG A 136 21.15 0.87 -8.21
N SER A 137 19.87 0.53 -8.06
CA SER A 137 19.31 -0.74 -8.56
C SER A 137 18.89 -0.66 -10.02
N ASN A 138 18.59 0.54 -10.53
CA ASN A 138 18.19 0.82 -11.91
C ASN A 138 19.04 1.96 -12.51
N PRO A 139 20.30 1.70 -12.91
CA PRO A 139 21.10 2.68 -13.61
C PRO A 139 20.45 3.06 -14.95
N ARG A 140 20.48 4.35 -15.29
CA ARG A 140 19.99 4.86 -16.58
C ARG A 140 20.90 4.36 -17.71
N PRO A 141 20.34 4.07 -18.91
CA PRO A 141 21.11 3.59 -20.07
C PRO A 141 22.09 4.65 -20.59
#